data_AF-A0A7C3LH18-F1
#
_entry.id   AF-A0A7C3LH18-F1
#
_cell.length_a   1.000
_cell.length_b   1.000
_cell.length_c   1.000
_cell.angle_alpha   90.00
_cell.angle_beta   90.00
_cell.angle_gamma   90.00
#
_symmetry.space_group_name_H-M   'P 1'
#
loop_
_entity.id
_entity.type
_entity.pdbx_description
1 polymer ?
#
loop_
_entity_poly.entity_id
_entity_poly.type
_entity_poly.pdbx_seq_one_letter_code
_entity_poly.pdbx_strand_id
1 'polypeptide(L)'
;RRPKDGRYGENPNRLQHYYQYQVIIKPSPPDLQDLYLGSLRAIGLDMHLHDIRFVEDDWESPTLGAWGLGWECWCDGMEVSQFTYFQQVAGFECMPVSGELTYGLERLAMYVQGVENVYDLNFNGREGAEKVTYGDVFLQAEQEYSRHNFEHADTEMLFEQFRMAEAACRRYLDLGWSGGTEKRHLMALPAYDQCIKASHSFNLLDARGVIAVTERQSYILRVRELAKACGEAWLATEGGGAGLAAA
;
A
#
# COMPACT_ATOMS: atom_id res chain seq x y z
N ARG A 1 2.76 4.49 4.19
CA ARG A 1 2.57 5.04 5.57
C ARG A 1 1.23 4.58 6.10
N ARG A 2 1.18 4.06 7.32
CA ARG A 2 -0.02 3.66 8.05
C ARG A 2 -0.03 4.37 9.42
N PRO A 3 -0.56 5.61 9.50
CA PRO A 3 -0.51 6.41 10.73
C PRO A 3 -0.95 5.68 12.01
N LYS A 4 -2.00 4.87 11.92
CA LYS A 4 -2.57 4.08 13.04
C LYS A 4 -1.66 2.96 13.55
N ASP A 5 -0.67 2.59 12.74
CA ASP A 5 0.26 1.52 13.10
C ASP A 5 1.42 2.00 13.96
N GLY A 6 1.56 3.31 14.18
CA GLY A 6 2.65 3.87 14.98
C GLY A 6 2.69 3.35 16.41
N ARG A 7 3.88 3.11 16.94
CA ARG A 7 4.10 2.57 18.30
C ARG A 7 5.20 3.30 19.07
N TYR A 8 5.42 4.58 18.78
CA TYR A 8 6.38 5.43 19.50
C TYR A 8 7.83 4.91 19.54
N GLY A 9 8.21 4.03 18.62
CA GLY A 9 9.54 3.40 18.67
C GLY A 9 9.68 2.27 19.68
N GLU A 10 8.59 1.83 20.33
CA GLU A 10 8.63 0.88 21.44
C GLU A 10 8.26 -0.55 21.04
N ASN A 11 7.66 -0.75 19.86
CA ASN A 11 7.30 -2.07 19.37
C ASN A 11 8.40 -2.62 18.43
N PRO A 12 8.81 -3.90 18.60
CA PRO A 12 9.90 -4.48 17.80
C PRO A 12 9.53 -4.77 16.34
N ASN A 13 8.24 -4.80 15.99
CA ASN A 13 7.76 -5.33 14.69
C ASN A 13 6.76 -4.41 13.97
N ARG A 14 6.37 -3.28 14.57
CA ARG A 14 5.26 -2.46 14.09
C ARG A 14 5.65 -0.99 13.97
N LEU A 15 5.45 -0.45 12.77
CA LEU A 15 5.90 0.89 12.36
C LEU A 15 4.76 1.63 11.63
N GLN A 16 4.66 2.96 11.80
CA GLN A 16 3.78 3.78 10.93
C GLN A 16 4.38 3.99 9.53
N HIS A 17 5.69 3.86 9.39
CA HIS A 17 6.40 3.92 8.10
C HIS A 17 7.36 2.74 7.98
N TYR A 18 7.19 1.97 6.92
CA TYR A 18 7.96 0.77 6.62
C TYR A 18 8.04 0.57 5.11
N TYR A 19 8.94 -0.28 4.66
CA TYR A 19 9.25 -0.51 3.26
C TYR A 19 8.62 -1.81 2.76
N GLN A 20 7.76 -1.67 1.75
CA GLN A 20 7.28 -2.80 0.97
C GLN A 20 8.14 -2.95 -0.28
N TYR A 21 8.47 -4.20 -0.63
CA TYR A 21 8.86 -4.52 -2.00
C TYR A 21 7.61 -5.00 -2.72
N GLN A 22 7.26 -4.33 -3.81
CA GLN A 22 6.02 -4.56 -4.54
C GLN A 22 6.32 -5.19 -5.88
N VAL A 23 5.68 -6.32 -6.19
CA VAL A 23 5.74 -6.96 -7.51
C VAL A 23 4.32 -7.08 -8.06
N ILE A 24 4.14 -6.65 -9.30
CA ILE A 24 2.90 -6.87 -10.07
C ILE A 24 3.29 -7.60 -11.35
N ILE A 25 2.67 -8.75 -11.62
CA ILE A 25 2.84 -9.51 -12.85
C ILE A 25 1.45 -9.70 -13.48
N LYS A 26 1.28 -9.18 -14.69
CA LYS A 26 0.01 -9.24 -15.43
C LYS A 26 0.27 -9.76 -16.86
N PRO A 27 -0.23 -10.95 -17.25
CA PRO A 27 -1.05 -11.88 -16.45
C PRO A 27 -0.26 -12.55 -15.31
N SER A 28 -0.97 -13.00 -14.27
CA SER A 28 -0.37 -13.79 -13.19
C SER A 28 0.21 -15.11 -13.72
N PRO A 29 1.47 -15.45 -13.43
CA PRO A 29 2.07 -16.69 -13.89
C PRO A 29 1.58 -17.88 -13.05
N PRO A 30 1.51 -19.10 -13.63
CA PRO A 30 1.03 -20.29 -12.93
C PRO A 30 1.96 -20.76 -11.79
N ASP A 31 3.23 -20.34 -11.81
CA ASP A 31 4.29 -20.71 -10.86
C ASP A 31 4.67 -19.55 -9.93
N LEU A 32 3.76 -18.61 -9.67
CA LEU A 32 4.03 -17.41 -8.85
C LEU A 32 4.58 -17.74 -7.45
N GLN A 33 4.08 -18.80 -6.80
CA GLN A 33 4.59 -19.25 -5.50
C GLN A 33 6.03 -19.78 -5.59
N ASP A 34 6.38 -20.52 -6.63
CA ASP A 34 7.74 -21.03 -6.82
C ASP A 34 8.74 -19.91 -7.09
N LEU A 35 8.33 -18.90 -7.88
CA LEU A 35 9.12 -17.68 -8.10
C LEU A 35 9.36 -16.92 -6.80
N TYR A 36 8.33 -16.78 -5.97
CA TYR A 36 8.43 -16.18 -4.64
C TYR A 36 9.41 -16.95 -3.73
N LEU A 37 9.24 -18.26 -3.59
CA LEU A 37 10.16 -19.09 -2.78
C LEU A 37 11.60 -19.02 -3.33
N GLY A 38 11.75 -18.91 -4.66
CA GLY A 38 13.02 -18.64 -5.33
C GLY A 38 13.66 -17.32 -4.88
N SER A 39 12.86 -16.25 -4.76
CA SER A 39 13.34 -14.95 -4.26
C SER A 39 13.74 -14.98 -2.78
N LEU A 40 13.03 -15.73 -1.93
CA LEU A 40 13.40 -15.90 -0.53
C LEU A 40 14.75 -16.61 -0.38
N ARG A 41 14.97 -17.68 -1.16
CA ARG A 41 16.28 -18.35 -1.23
C ARG A 41 17.39 -17.40 -1.70
N ALA A 42 17.09 -16.54 -2.67
CA ALA A 42 18.07 -15.61 -3.24
C ALA A 42 18.56 -14.56 -2.23
N ILE A 43 17.74 -14.20 -1.24
CA ILE A 43 18.13 -13.27 -0.15
C ILE A 43 18.74 -13.98 1.07
N GLY A 44 18.92 -15.31 0.99
CA GLY A 44 19.57 -16.09 2.04
C GLY A 44 18.64 -16.65 3.11
N LEU A 45 17.32 -16.65 2.89
CA LEU A 45 16.38 -17.31 3.81
C LEU A 45 16.43 -18.83 3.63
N ASP A 46 16.91 -19.55 4.64
CA ASP A 46 16.99 -21.01 4.62
C ASP A 46 15.68 -21.65 5.09
N MET A 47 14.89 -22.15 4.14
CA MET A 47 13.60 -22.79 4.40
C MET A 47 13.72 -24.17 5.08
N HIS A 48 14.94 -24.71 5.28
CA HIS A 48 15.14 -25.87 6.15
C HIS A 48 15.17 -25.49 7.64
N LEU A 49 15.49 -24.22 7.94
CA LEU A 49 15.52 -23.68 9.29
C LEU A 49 14.21 -22.96 9.64
N HIS A 50 13.53 -22.40 8.65
CA HIS A 50 12.31 -21.62 8.81
C HIS A 50 11.07 -22.36 8.30
N ASP A 51 10.00 -22.35 9.09
CA ASP A 51 8.70 -22.90 8.72
C ASP A 51 7.91 -21.89 7.89
N ILE A 52 7.87 -22.11 6.57
CA ILE A 52 7.14 -21.27 5.61
C ILE A 52 5.75 -21.87 5.35
N ARG A 53 4.71 -21.08 5.62
CA ARG A 53 3.31 -21.49 5.42
C ARG A 53 2.55 -20.47 4.59
N PHE A 54 1.77 -20.97 3.65
CA PHE A 54 0.76 -20.19 2.93
C PHE A 54 -0.58 -20.38 3.62
N VAL A 55 -1.10 -19.32 4.22
CA VAL A 55 -2.39 -19.29 4.90
C VAL A 55 -3.37 -18.55 3.99
N GLU A 56 -4.49 -19.18 3.64
CA GLU A 56 -5.51 -18.54 2.80
C GLU A 56 -6.02 -17.27 3.48
N ASP A 57 -5.95 -16.16 2.74
CA ASP A 57 -6.49 -14.87 3.17
C ASP A 57 -6.87 -14.05 1.95
N ASP A 58 -8.15 -13.69 1.87
CA ASP A 58 -8.67 -12.84 0.82
C ASP A 58 -8.37 -11.38 1.15
N TRP A 59 -7.85 -10.65 0.17
CA TRP A 59 -7.48 -9.25 0.37
C TRP A 59 -8.58 -8.32 -0.14
N GLU A 60 -8.94 -7.33 0.68
CA GLU A 60 -9.83 -6.23 0.28
C GLU A 60 -9.24 -4.87 0.70
N SER A 61 -9.30 -3.91 -0.22
CA SER A 61 -9.15 -2.49 0.08
C SER A 61 -10.44 -1.74 -0.25
N PRO A 62 -11.31 -1.50 0.76
CA PRO A 62 -12.58 -0.83 0.56
C PRO A 62 -12.44 0.57 -0.04
N THR A 63 -11.39 1.32 0.31
CA THR A 63 -11.12 2.66 -0.21
C THR A 63 -10.66 2.66 -1.66
N LEU A 64 -10.06 1.57 -2.15
CA LEU A 64 -9.65 1.44 -3.55
C LEU A 64 -10.70 0.71 -4.40
N GLY A 65 -11.76 0.16 -3.78
CA GLY A 65 -12.69 -0.72 -4.47
C GLY A 65 -11.98 -1.89 -5.14
N ALA A 66 -10.93 -2.39 -4.49
CA ALA A 66 -10.07 -3.44 -5.00
C ALA A 66 -10.16 -4.65 -4.08
N TRP A 67 -10.21 -5.84 -4.68
CA TRP A 67 -10.19 -7.11 -3.96
C TRP A 67 -9.60 -8.22 -4.81
N GLY A 68 -9.11 -9.25 -4.13
CA GLY A 68 -8.54 -10.44 -4.77
C GLY A 68 -8.47 -11.62 -3.82
N LEU A 69 -8.33 -12.80 -4.40
CA LEU A 69 -8.04 -14.03 -3.65
C LEU A 69 -6.56 -14.07 -3.33
N GLY A 70 -6.16 -14.73 -2.25
CA GLY A 70 -4.76 -14.64 -1.84
C GLY A 70 -4.31 -15.60 -0.76
N TRP A 71 -3.06 -15.37 -0.36
CA TRP A 71 -2.43 -16.03 0.77
C TRP A 71 -1.58 -15.02 1.53
N GLU A 72 -1.64 -15.09 2.85
CA GLU A 72 -0.56 -14.59 3.69
C GLU A 72 0.56 -15.65 3.72
N CYS A 73 1.80 -15.22 3.49
CA CYS A 73 2.98 -16.05 3.70
C CYS A 73 3.54 -15.79 5.10
N TRP A 74 3.53 -16.83 5.94
CA TRP A 74 4.04 -16.80 7.30
C TRP A 74 5.40 -17.52 7.36
N CYS A 75 6.35 -16.92 8.07
CA CYS A 75 7.67 -17.48 8.39
C CYS A 75 7.78 -17.54 9.90
N ASP A 76 7.97 -18.72 10.49
CA ASP A 76 8.11 -18.92 11.95
C ASP A 76 7.06 -18.19 12.80
N GLY A 77 5.81 -18.14 12.32
CA GLY A 77 4.71 -17.50 13.06
C GLY A 77 4.64 -15.97 12.92
N MET A 78 5.36 -15.36 11.96
CA MET A 78 5.14 -13.97 11.54
C MET A 78 4.85 -13.88 10.03
N GLU A 79 3.81 -13.15 9.67
CA GLU A 79 3.50 -12.81 8.27
C GLU A 79 4.66 -12.00 7.66
N VAL A 80 5.25 -12.46 6.55
CA VAL A 80 6.38 -11.80 5.87
C VAL A 80 6.03 -11.31 4.47
N SER A 81 4.96 -11.81 3.86
CA SER A 81 4.51 -11.36 2.54
C SER A 81 3.03 -11.64 2.32
N GLN A 82 2.41 -10.86 1.42
CA GLN A 82 1.04 -11.06 0.95
C GLN A 82 1.04 -11.43 -0.54
N PHE A 83 0.23 -12.41 -0.90
CA PHE A 83 -0.15 -12.73 -2.27
C PHE A 83 -1.57 -12.20 -2.53
N THR A 84 -1.77 -11.53 -3.66
CA THR A 84 -3.10 -11.11 -4.10
C THR A 84 -3.28 -11.38 -5.60
N TYR A 85 -4.34 -12.09 -5.96
CA TYR A 85 -4.78 -12.30 -7.33
C TYR A 85 -5.96 -11.38 -7.58
N PHE A 86 -5.68 -10.17 -8.08
CA PHE A 86 -6.68 -9.12 -8.23
C PHE A 86 -7.82 -9.57 -9.16
N GLN A 87 -9.02 -9.64 -8.59
CA GLN A 87 -10.26 -9.86 -9.34
C GLN A 87 -10.86 -8.51 -9.76
N GLN A 88 -10.74 -7.50 -8.90
CA GLN A 88 -11.25 -6.16 -9.16
C GLN A 88 -10.26 -5.11 -8.66
N VAL A 89 -10.10 -4.02 -9.41
CA VAL A 89 -9.36 -2.82 -9.00
C VAL A 89 -10.17 -1.58 -9.41
N ALA A 90 -10.30 -0.60 -8.51
CA ALA A 90 -11.11 0.59 -8.74
C ALA A 90 -12.57 0.29 -9.14
N GLY A 91 -13.11 -0.86 -8.73
CA GLY A 91 -14.45 -1.29 -9.12
C GLY A 91 -14.55 -1.91 -10.52
N PHE A 92 -13.44 -2.15 -11.22
CA PHE A 92 -13.40 -2.77 -12.55
C PHE A 92 -12.75 -4.16 -12.51
N GLU A 93 -13.33 -5.11 -13.25
CA GLU A 93 -12.79 -6.48 -13.35
C GLU A 93 -11.41 -6.49 -14.00
N CYS A 94 -10.49 -7.27 -13.43
CA CYS A 94 -9.14 -7.44 -13.96
C CYS A 94 -9.09 -8.58 -14.98
N MET A 95 -8.93 -8.20 -16.26
CA MET A 95 -8.79 -9.14 -17.38
C MET A 95 -7.52 -8.83 -18.17
N PRO A 96 -6.49 -9.71 -18.19
CA PRO A 96 -6.32 -10.88 -17.33
C PRO A 96 -6.07 -10.50 -15.86
N VAL A 97 -6.22 -11.46 -14.95
CA VAL A 97 -5.91 -11.34 -13.51
C VAL A 97 -4.44 -10.95 -13.32
N SER A 98 -4.20 -9.98 -12.45
CA SER A 98 -2.86 -9.57 -12.02
C SER A 98 -2.46 -10.35 -10.76
N GLY A 99 -1.26 -10.91 -10.76
CA GLY A 99 -0.63 -11.45 -9.55
C GLY A 99 0.17 -10.36 -8.85
N GLU A 100 -0.08 -10.17 -7.56
CA GLU A 100 0.63 -9.26 -6.68
C GLU A 100 1.41 -10.04 -5.64
N LEU A 101 2.67 -9.64 -5.42
CA LEU A 101 3.47 -10.02 -4.26
C LEU A 101 3.89 -8.76 -3.52
N THR A 102 3.57 -8.72 -2.23
CA THR A 102 3.95 -7.63 -1.34
C THR A 102 4.83 -8.18 -0.23
N TYR A 103 6.12 -7.83 -0.23
CA TYR A 103 7.08 -8.29 0.78
C TYR A 103 7.20 -7.26 1.90
N GLY A 104 7.18 -7.70 3.16
CA GLY A 104 7.56 -6.89 4.31
C GLY A 104 9.08 -6.93 4.51
N LEU A 105 9.79 -5.91 4.02
CA LEU A 105 11.26 -5.95 3.95
C LEU A 105 11.93 -6.01 5.32
N GLU A 106 11.42 -5.25 6.30
CA GLU A 106 11.97 -5.26 7.65
C GLU A 106 11.85 -6.64 8.29
N ARG A 107 10.67 -7.27 8.18
CA ARG A 107 10.42 -8.61 8.74
C ARG A 107 11.31 -9.66 8.10
N LEU A 108 11.47 -9.64 6.77
CA LEU A 108 12.37 -10.55 6.07
C LEU A 108 13.84 -10.33 6.45
N ALA A 109 14.27 -9.07 6.52
CA ALA A 109 15.63 -8.74 6.94
C ALA A 109 15.92 -9.17 8.38
N MET A 110 14.93 -9.12 9.27
CA MET A 110 15.06 -9.58 10.66
C MET A 110 15.37 -11.08 10.72
N TYR A 111 14.66 -11.88 9.92
CA TYR A 111 14.96 -13.32 9.79
C TYR A 111 16.36 -13.58 9.21
N VAL A 112 16.70 -12.92 8.10
CA VAL A 112 17.99 -13.10 7.43
C VAL A 112 19.17 -12.68 8.33
N GLN A 113 19.02 -11.63 9.13
CA GLN A 113 20.05 -11.13 10.04
C GLN A 113 19.99 -11.75 11.45
N GLY A 114 18.96 -12.54 11.76
CA GLY A 114 18.77 -13.16 13.07
C GLY A 114 18.56 -12.17 14.22
N VAL A 115 17.81 -11.08 13.98
CA VAL A 115 17.49 -10.06 15.01
C VAL A 115 15.99 -10.03 15.31
N GLU A 116 15.63 -9.81 16.57
CA GLU A 116 14.22 -9.83 17.03
C GLU A 116 13.58 -8.44 17.10
N ASN A 117 14.35 -7.38 16.90
CA ASN A 117 13.89 -5.99 16.92
C ASN A 117 14.27 -5.29 15.62
N VAL A 118 13.29 -4.68 14.96
CA VAL A 118 13.49 -3.94 13.71
C VAL A 118 14.56 -2.85 13.83
N TYR A 119 14.70 -2.21 14.99
CA TYR A 119 15.67 -1.13 15.18
C TYR A 119 17.13 -1.63 15.24
N ASP A 120 17.35 -2.92 15.46
CA ASP A 120 18.69 -3.53 15.51
C ASP A 120 19.22 -3.99 14.14
N LEU A 121 18.36 -3.95 13.10
CA LEU A 121 18.73 -4.31 11.73
C LEU A 121 19.96 -3.51 11.26
N ASN A 122 20.95 -4.22 10.70
CA ASN A 122 22.05 -3.61 9.98
C ASN A 122 21.54 -3.05 8.64
N PHE A 123 21.28 -1.75 8.60
CA PHE A 123 20.62 -1.10 7.47
C PHE A 123 21.55 -0.95 6.27
N ASN A 124 22.84 -0.67 6.51
CA ASN A 124 23.82 -0.41 5.45
C ASN A 124 24.73 -1.61 5.14
N GLY A 125 24.61 -2.72 5.87
CA GLY A 125 25.41 -3.93 5.69
C GLY A 125 26.90 -3.77 6.03
N ARG A 126 27.28 -2.71 6.75
CA ARG A 126 28.66 -2.47 7.20
C ARG A 126 28.87 -2.96 8.62
N GLU A 127 30.13 -3.09 9.02
CA GLU A 127 30.54 -3.59 10.33
C GLU A 127 31.32 -2.55 11.13
N GLY A 128 31.43 -2.77 12.44
CA GLY A 128 32.20 -1.91 13.35
C GLY A 128 31.66 -0.47 13.42
N ALA A 129 32.56 0.51 13.43
CA ALA A 129 32.20 1.93 13.56
C ALA A 129 31.45 2.50 12.35
N GLU A 130 31.43 1.81 11.20
CA GLU A 130 30.68 2.22 10.01
C GLU A 130 29.27 1.60 9.94
N LYS A 131 28.92 0.71 10.88
CA LYS A 131 27.59 0.10 10.94
C LYS A 131 26.55 1.17 11.23
N VAL A 132 25.49 1.19 10.43
CA VAL A 132 24.31 2.01 10.66
C VAL A 132 23.12 1.08 10.86
N THR A 133 22.47 1.20 12.00
CA THR A 133 21.27 0.42 12.32
C THR A 133 20.02 1.09 11.75
N TYR A 134 18.94 0.33 11.62
CA TYR A 134 17.64 0.88 11.26
C TYR A 134 17.16 1.89 12.34
N GLY A 135 17.50 1.64 13.61
CA GLY A 135 17.26 2.56 14.72
C GLY A 135 17.92 3.91 14.53
N ASP A 136 19.19 3.94 14.09
CA ASP A 136 19.94 5.18 13.84
C ASP A 136 19.26 6.08 12.79
N VAL A 137 18.53 5.48 11.84
CA VAL A 137 17.87 6.19 10.75
C VAL A 137 16.41 6.53 11.06
N PHE A 138 15.67 5.61 11.70
CA PHE A 138 14.20 5.67 11.74
C PHE A 138 13.58 5.72 13.13
N LEU A 139 14.31 5.45 14.22
CA LEU A 139 13.72 5.44 15.56
C LEU A 139 13.16 6.80 15.95
N GLN A 140 13.93 7.86 15.72
CA GLN A 140 13.50 9.24 15.97
C GLN A 140 12.25 9.58 15.14
N ALA A 141 12.26 9.24 13.84
CA ALA A 141 11.13 9.49 12.97
C ALA A 141 9.86 8.77 13.46
N GLU A 142 9.96 7.50 13.87
CA GLU A 142 8.82 6.74 14.39
C GLU A 142 8.24 7.35 15.67
N GLN A 143 9.10 7.83 16.58
CA GLN A 143 8.70 8.54 17.79
C GLN A 143 7.96 9.85 17.47
N GLU A 144 8.54 10.68 16.60
CA GLU A 144 7.98 11.98 16.21
C GLU A 144 6.66 11.83 15.44
N TYR A 145 6.61 10.94 14.44
CA TYR A 145 5.39 10.68 13.69
C TYR A 145 4.30 10.04 14.54
N SER A 146 4.64 9.19 15.52
CA SER A 146 3.62 8.68 16.46
C SER A 146 2.98 9.80 17.26
N ARG A 147 3.78 10.71 17.87
CA ARG A 147 3.26 11.89 18.57
C ARG A 147 2.43 12.78 17.63
N HIS A 148 2.91 13.03 16.42
CA HIS A 148 2.16 13.79 15.42
C HIS A 148 0.81 13.13 15.12
N ASN A 149 0.82 11.86 14.67
CA ASN A 149 -0.36 11.14 14.19
C ASN A 149 -1.42 10.95 15.29
N PHE A 150 -1.01 10.76 16.55
CA PHE A 150 -1.93 10.46 17.64
C PHE A 150 -2.30 11.65 18.51
N GLU A 151 -1.44 12.65 18.64
CA GLU A 151 -1.60 13.71 19.65
C GLU A 151 -1.71 15.10 19.02
N HIS A 152 -0.85 15.42 18.04
CA HIS A 152 -0.59 16.81 17.65
C HIS A 152 -1.01 17.20 16.23
N ALA A 153 -1.40 16.26 15.36
CA ALA A 153 -1.84 16.63 14.03
C ALA A 153 -3.06 17.56 14.10
N ASP A 154 -2.98 18.71 13.40
CA ASP A 154 -4.04 19.69 13.30
C ASP A 154 -5.20 19.11 12.50
N THR A 155 -6.28 18.78 13.20
CA THR A 155 -7.43 18.10 12.62
C THR A 155 -8.27 19.02 11.73
N GLU A 156 -8.34 20.33 12.03
CA GLU A 156 -9.06 21.29 11.19
C GLU A 156 -8.37 21.42 9.82
N MET A 157 -7.04 21.56 9.85
CA MET A 157 -6.23 21.54 8.64
C MET A 157 -6.41 20.23 7.87
N LEU A 158 -6.40 19.06 8.54
CA LEU A 158 -6.56 17.77 7.87
C LEU A 158 -7.95 17.59 7.23
N PHE A 159 -9.03 18.03 7.89
CA PHE A 159 -10.37 18.03 7.30
C PHE A 159 -10.42 18.92 6.06
N GLU A 160 -9.79 20.09 6.11
CA GLU A 160 -9.72 21.01 4.97
C GLU A 160 -8.88 20.42 3.84
N GLN A 161 -7.73 19.81 4.12
CA GLN A 161 -6.90 19.12 3.13
C GLN A 161 -7.66 17.98 2.45
N PHE A 162 -8.43 17.19 3.20
CA PHE A 162 -9.29 16.15 2.61
C PHE A 162 -10.29 16.78 1.63
N ARG A 163 -11.00 17.83 2.05
CA ARG A 163 -12.00 18.53 1.23
C ARG A 163 -11.38 19.14 -0.03
N MET A 164 -10.21 19.75 0.10
CA MET A 164 -9.46 20.34 -1.02
C MET A 164 -9.02 19.26 -2.02
N ALA A 165 -8.46 18.15 -1.53
CA ALA A 165 -8.01 17.04 -2.37
C ALA A 165 -9.18 16.36 -3.10
N GLU A 166 -10.29 16.10 -2.40
CA GLU A 166 -11.51 15.55 -3.02
C GLU A 166 -12.05 16.49 -4.12
N ALA A 167 -12.17 17.78 -3.83
CA ALA A 167 -12.67 18.75 -4.80
C ALA A 167 -11.75 18.91 -6.01
N ALA A 168 -10.42 18.89 -5.79
CA ALA A 168 -9.43 18.92 -6.87
C ALA A 168 -9.49 17.65 -7.73
N CYS A 169 -9.60 16.47 -7.11
CA CYS A 169 -9.77 15.20 -7.81
C CYS A 169 -10.97 15.25 -8.76
N ARG A 170 -12.16 15.60 -8.23
CA ARG A 170 -13.39 15.72 -9.03
C ARG A 170 -13.24 16.72 -10.17
N ARG A 171 -12.65 17.89 -9.89
CA ARG A 171 -12.39 18.92 -10.92
C ARG A 171 -11.50 18.40 -12.05
N TYR A 172 -10.42 17.67 -11.73
CA TYR A 172 -9.53 17.12 -12.75
C TYR A 172 -10.18 15.98 -13.54
N LEU A 173 -11.04 15.19 -12.90
CA LEU A 173 -11.86 14.20 -13.58
C LEU A 173 -12.82 14.87 -14.58
N ASP A 174 -13.49 15.96 -14.19
CA ASP A 174 -14.42 16.68 -15.07
C ASP A 174 -13.72 17.37 -16.25
N LEU A 175 -12.60 18.07 -15.97
CA LEU A 175 -11.85 18.82 -16.99
C LEU A 175 -11.08 17.92 -17.96
N GLY A 176 -10.72 16.70 -17.54
CA GLY A 176 -9.88 15.82 -18.33
C GLY A 176 -10.58 15.14 -19.51
N TRP A 177 -11.91 15.18 -19.58
CA TRP A 177 -12.66 14.56 -20.68
C TRP A 177 -12.52 15.36 -21.97
N SER A 178 -12.01 14.72 -23.04
CA SER A 178 -11.98 15.29 -24.38
C SER A 178 -13.34 15.20 -25.07
N GLY A 179 -13.72 16.25 -25.81
CA GLY A 179 -14.82 16.17 -26.78
C GLY A 179 -14.38 15.50 -28.08
N GLY A 180 -15.31 14.91 -28.83
CA GLY A 180 -15.04 14.31 -30.15
C GLY A 180 -15.67 12.92 -30.35
N THR A 181 -15.28 12.25 -31.44
CA THR A 181 -15.74 10.90 -31.82
C THR A 181 -15.20 9.80 -30.91
N GLU A 182 -14.04 9.99 -30.29
CA GLU A 182 -13.49 9.11 -29.26
C GLU A 182 -13.42 9.85 -27.92
N LYS A 183 -14.16 9.35 -26.93
CA LYS A 183 -14.14 9.91 -25.57
C LYS A 183 -12.85 9.44 -24.88
N ARG A 184 -11.88 10.36 -24.69
CA ARG A 184 -10.63 10.11 -23.97
C ARG A 184 -10.57 10.92 -22.68
N HIS A 185 -9.74 10.47 -21.74
CA HIS A 185 -9.37 11.25 -20.57
C HIS A 185 -7.91 11.69 -20.67
N LEU A 186 -7.63 12.93 -20.29
CA LEU A 186 -6.30 13.56 -20.41
C LEU A 186 -5.67 13.89 -19.06
N MET A 187 -6.37 13.63 -17.94
CA MET A 187 -5.96 14.05 -16.59
C MET A 187 -6.18 12.98 -15.51
N ALA A 188 -6.23 11.69 -15.88
CA ALA A 188 -6.49 10.59 -14.94
C ALA A 188 -5.43 10.50 -13.83
N LEU A 189 -4.15 10.65 -14.17
CA LEU A 189 -3.05 10.58 -13.19
C LEU A 189 -3.05 11.78 -12.21
N PRO A 190 -3.17 13.05 -12.65
CA PRO A 190 -3.36 14.17 -11.73
C PRO A 190 -4.58 14.04 -10.81
N ALA A 191 -5.68 13.49 -11.30
CA ALA A 191 -6.83 13.19 -10.45
C ALA A 191 -6.48 12.14 -9.39
N TYR A 192 -5.81 11.06 -9.79
CA TYR A 192 -5.41 9.98 -8.89
C TYR A 192 -4.44 10.44 -7.78
N ASP A 193 -3.51 11.36 -8.07
CA ASP A 193 -2.66 11.98 -7.05
C ASP A 193 -3.48 12.65 -5.93
N GLN A 194 -4.60 13.29 -6.29
CA GLN A 194 -5.49 13.92 -5.31
C GLN A 194 -6.32 12.88 -4.55
N CYS A 195 -6.71 11.77 -5.19
CA CYS A 195 -7.32 10.63 -4.50
C CYS A 195 -6.38 10.06 -3.42
N ILE A 196 -5.08 9.89 -3.73
CA ILE A 196 -4.06 9.43 -2.77
C ILE A 196 -3.95 10.40 -1.59
N LYS A 197 -3.91 11.71 -1.86
CA LYS A 197 -3.87 12.74 -0.80
C LYS A 197 -5.10 12.67 0.11
N ALA A 198 -6.30 12.57 -0.46
CA ALA A 198 -7.54 12.42 0.31
C ALA A 198 -7.49 11.16 1.19
N SER A 199 -7.02 10.03 0.65
CA SER A 199 -6.84 8.80 1.43
C SER A 199 -5.85 8.97 2.58
N HIS A 200 -4.74 9.69 2.38
CA HIS A 200 -3.75 9.89 3.43
C HIS A 200 -4.25 10.84 4.53
N SER A 201 -4.90 11.96 4.17
CA SER A 201 -5.54 12.85 5.14
C SER A 201 -6.60 12.12 5.97
N PHE A 202 -7.40 11.25 5.34
CA PHE A 202 -8.33 10.37 6.06
C PHE A 202 -7.61 9.45 7.06
N ASN A 203 -6.51 8.81 6.67
CA ASN A 203 -5.76 7.92 7.57
C ASN A 203 -5.18 8.66 8.78
N LEU A 204 -4.76 9.93 8.63
CA LEU A 204 -4.31 10.77 9.73
C LEU A 204 -5.47 11.15 10.67
N LEU A 205 -6.63 11.52 10.11
CA LEU A 205 -7.84 11.80 10.89
C LEU A 205 -8.33 10.56 11.67
N ASP A 206 -8.29 9.38 11.06
CA ASP A 206 -8.64 8.10 11.72
C ASP A 206 -7.64 7.77 12.85
N ALA A 207 -6.34 8.02 12.65
CA ALA A 207 -5.33 7.83 13.69
C ALA A 207 -5.49 8.83 14.85
N ARG A 208 -5.88 10.08 14.58
CA ARG A 208 -6.21 11.07 15.62
C ARG A 208 -7.48 10.73 16.41
N GLY A 209 -8.28 9.77 15.94
CA GLY A 209 -9.50 9.34 16.60
C GLY A 209 -10.63 10.37 16.57
N VAL A 210 -10.59 11.32 15.63
CA VAL A 210 -11.60 12.38 15.51
C VAL A 210 -12.74 12.05 14.55
N ILE A 211 -12.64 10.94 13.82
CA ILE A 211 -13.71 10.42 12.96
C ILE A 211 -14.54 9.42 13.77
N ALA A 212 -15.85 9.66 13.91
CA ALA A 212 -16.74 8.72 14.56
C ALA A 212 -16.86 7.42 13.74
N VAL A 213 -17.13 6.29 14.40
CA VAL A 213 -17.27 4.97 13.73
C VAL A 213 -18.32 5.00 12.61
N THR A 214 -19.42 5.73 12.80
CA THR A 214 -20.47 5.92 11.81
C THR A 214 -20.02 6.78 10.62
N GLU A 215 -19.18 7.78 10.85
CA GLU A 215 -18.64 8.68 9.81
C GLU A 215 -17.51 8.03 9.03
N ARG A 216 -16.75 7.12 9.64
CA ARG A 216 -15.64 6.40 9.02
C ARG A 216 -16.06 5.71 7.72
N GLN A 217 -17.23 5.07 7.72
CA GLN A 217 -17.77 4.43 6.52
C GLN A 217 -18.07 5.44 5.40
N SER A 218 -18.55 6.64 5.75
CA SER A 218 -18.78 7.72 4.78
C SER A 218 -17.47 8.19 4.13
N TYR A 219 -16.41 8.37 4.91
CA TYR A 219 -15.09 8.72 4.36
C TYR A 219 -14.52 7.62 3.47
N ILE A 220 -14.63 6.35 3.87
CA ILE A 220 -14.21 5.20 3.05
C ILE A 220 -14.94 5.20 1.71
N LEU A 221 -16.26 5.39 1.72
CA LEU A 221 -17.07 5.45 0.50
C LEU A 221 -16.67 6.63 -0.40
N ARG A 222 -16.44 7.82 0.17
CA ARG A 222 -15.98 8.99 -0.62
C ARG A 222 -14.64 8.72 -1.31
N VAL A 223 -13.66 8.15 -0.60
CA VAL A 223 -12.37 7.79 -1.21
C VAL A 223 -12.57 6.70 -2.29
N ARG A 224 -13.44 5.72 -2.04
CA ARG A 224 -13.80 4.66 -3.01
C ARG A 224 -14.41 5.23 -4.28
N GLU A 225 -15.31 6.20 -4.17
CA GLU A 225 -15.90 6.88 -5.33
C GLU A 225 -14.85 7.62 -6.16
N LEU A 226 -13.90 8.31 -5.51
CA LEU A 226 -12.79 8.95 -6.21
C LEU A 226 -11.91 7.92 -6.92
N ALA A 227 -11.53 6.84 -6.23
CA ALA A 227 -10.70 5.78 -6.81
C ALA A 227 -11.38 5.14 -8.03
N LYS A 228 -12.69 4.84 -7.93
CA LYS A 228 -13.48 4.31 -9.03
C LYS A 228 -13.53 5.28 -10.22
N ALA A 229 -13.79 6.56 -9.98
CA ALA A 229 -13.82 7.56 -11.05
C ALA A 229 -12.44 7.75 -11.71
N CYS A 230 -11.35 7.68 -10.93
CA CYS A 230 -9.98 7.64 -11.46
C CYS A 230 -9.72 6.39 -12.32
N GLY A 231 -10.23 5.22 -11.91
CA GLY A 231 -10.17 3.99 -12.69
C GLY A 231 -10.92 4.11 -14.03
N GLU A 232 -12.14 4.67 -14.01
CA GLU A 232 -12.92 4.92 -15.23
C GLU A 232 -12.18 5.86 -16.18
N ALA A 233 -11.64 6.96 -15.63
CA ALA A 233 -10.84 7.92 -16.39
C ALA A 233 -9.59 7.25 -16.98
N TRP A 234 -8.88 6.43 -16.19
CA TRP A 234 -7.69 5.72 -16.64
C TRP A 234 -7.98 4.79 -17.81
N LEU A 235 -9.06 4.00 -17.75
CA LEU A 235 -9.48 3.11 -18.83
C LEU A 235 -9.78 3.85 -20.14
N ALA A 236 -10.12 5.14 -20.07
CA ALA A 236 -10.30 6.01 -21.24
C ALA A 236 -9.00 6.68 -21.75
N THR A 237 -7.85 6.38 -21.16
CA THR A 237 -6.52 6.83 -21.64
C THR A 237 -5.90 5.79 -22.58
N GLU A 238 -4.91 6.19 -23.38
CA GLU A 238 -4.11 5.25 -24.17
C GLU A 238 -3.41 4.20 -23.27
N GLY A 239 -2.81 4.64 -22.16
CA GLY A 239 -2.13 3.73 -21.21
C GLY A 239 -3.08 2.78 -20.47
N GLY A 240 -4.36 3.15 -20.33
CA GLY A 240 -5.40 2.26 -19.81
C GLY A 240 -6.05 1.36 -20.87
N GLY A 241 -5.60 1.43 -22.11
CA GLY A 241 -6.01 0.55 -23.19
C GLY A 241 -7.22 1.02 -24.00
N ALA A 242 -7.65 2.28 -23.87
CA ALA A 242 -8.67 2.79 -24.78
C ALA A 242 -8.18 2.71 -26.23
N GLY A 243 -9.00 2.13 -27.11
CA GLY A 243 -8.64 1.86 -28.51
C GLY A 243 -7.99 0.49 -28.77
N LEU A 244 -7.56 -0.26 -27.74
CA LEU A 244 -7.10 -1.65 -27.91
C LEU A 244 -8.25 -2.64 -28.15
N ALA A 245 -9.50 -2.24 -27.89
CA ALA A 245 -10.70 -3.04 -28.14
C ALA A 245 -11.04 -3.22 -29.64
N ALA A 246 -10.20 -2.73 -30.56
CA ALA A 246 -10.41 -2.78 -32.00
C ALA A 246 -9.34 -3.59 -32.78
N ALA A 247 -8.44 -4.32 -32.09
CA ALA A 247 -7.39 -5.14 -32.72
C ALA A 247 -7.53 -6.62 -32.36
#